data_AF-A0A6M0IRD2-F1
#
_entry.id   AF-A0A6M0IRD2-F1
#
_cell.length_a   1.000
_cell.length_b   1.000
_cell.length_c   1.000
_cell.angle_alpha   90.00
_cell.angle_beta   90.00
_cell.angle_gamma   90.00
#
_symmetry.space_group_name_H-M   'P 1'
#
loop_
_entity.id
_entity.type
_entity.pdbx_description
1 polymer ?
#
loop_
_entity_poly.entity_id
_entity_poly.type
_entity_poly.pdbx_seq_one_letter_code
_entity_poly.pdbx_strand_id
1 'polypeptide(L)'
;MKDKIIIFDDPLSSLDYNRRRRTVREIIKLVSKAKQVIVLSHNDALVHELYCAREVKKSRISYYIGQIEQSSVLLPFDIEDHVKGKDHLNKSYKSLKNFLASPNLSNKNDCLENIRIALESSIKKKNFTLIENHNKTFTDLIKTLEENTAILFRGQNDKSKVIDTLRDLDSVSWPVHHGQACDIDMNWSNSPENITLEELKGYVEDTINLIDHVL
;
A
#
# COMPACT_ATOMS: atom_id res chain seq x y z
N MET A 1 -4.08 -3.29 -39.26
CA MET A 1 -2.94 -3.24 -38.33
C MET A 1 -2.44 -4.62 -37.89
N LYS A 2 -3.04 -5.74 -38.36
CA LYS A 2 -2.75 -7.09 -37.86
C LYS A 2 -1.29 -7.53 -38.00
N ASP A 3 -0.51 -6.94 -38.90
CA ASP A 3 0.91 -7.27 -39.10
C ASP A 3 1.88 -6.25 -38.50
N LYS A 4 1.39 -5.30 -37.70
CA LYS A 4 2.20 -4.23 -37.11
C LYS A 4 2.59 -4.57 -35.68
N ILE A 5 3.84 -4.27 -35.34
CA ILE A 5 4.33 -4.19 -33.96
C ILE A 5 4.22 -2.73 -33.54
N ILE A 6 3.59 -2.47 -32.40
CA ILE A 6 3.45 -1.13 -31.82
C ILE A 6 4.31 -1.06 -30.56
N ILE A 7 5.15 -0.04 -30.45
CA ILE A 7 6.02 0.19 -29.30
C ILE A 7 5.61 1.52 -28.65
N PHE A 8 5.32 1.47 -27.37
CA PHE A 8 5.09 2.63 -26.53
C PHE A 8 6.30 2.82 -25.62
N ASP A 9 7.02 3.92 -25.80
CA ASP A 9 8.10 4.34 -24.92
C ASP A 9 7.56 5.38 -23.94
N ASP A 10 7.43 4.97 -22.69
CA ASP A 10 6.89 5.73 -21.56
C ASP A 10 5.62 6.55 -21.88
N PRO A 11 4.48 5.88 -22.10
CA PRO A 11 3.27 6.49 -22.66
C PRO A 11 2.56 7.47 -21.70
N LEU A 12 3.10 7.73 -20.52
CA LEU A 12 2.60 8.73 -19.58
C LEU A 12 3.46 9.98 -19.61
N SER A 13 2.83 11.11 -19.93
CA SER A 13 3.43 12.44 -19.78
C SER A 13 3.01 13.14 -18.48
N SER A 14 2.17 12.51 -17.65
CA SER A 14 1.64 13.09 -16.40
C SER A 14 1.21 12.00 -15.42
N LEU A 15 1.29 12.30 -14.12
CA LEU A 15 0.84 11.40 -13.03
C LEU A 15 -0.69 11.41 -12.79
N ASP A 16 -1.45 12.22 -13.53
CA ASP A 16 -2.90 12.31 -13.39
C ASP A 16 -3.61 10.97 -13.66
N TYR A 17 -4.46 10.56 -12.72
CA TYR A 17 -5.18 9.30 -12.75
C TYR A 17 -6.07 9.16 -14.00
N ASN A 18 -6.77 10.23 -14.39
CA ASN A 18 -7.70 10.18 -15.52
C ASN A 18 -6.94 9.99 -16.84
N ARG A 19 -5.82 10.71 -17.00
CA ARG A 19 -4.90 10.54 -18.13
C ARG A 19 -4.31 9.13 -18.17
N ARG A 20 -3.82 8.61 -17.04
CA ARG A 20 -3.31 7.22 -16.95
C ARG A 20 -4.35 6.21 -17.40
N ARG A 21 -5.55 6.28 -16.83
CA ARG A 21 -6.64 5.35 -17.13
C ARG A 21 -7.09 5.43 -18.59
N ARG A 22 -7.08 6.64 -19.18
CA ARG A 22 -7.35 6.83 -20.61
C ARG A 22 -6.25 6.19 -21.45
N THR A 23 -4.98 6.43 -21.16
CA THR A 23 -3.84 5.83 -21.86
C THR A 23 -3.90 4.30 -21.82
N VAL A 24 -4.10 3.70 -20.64
CA VAL A 24 -4.27 2.25 -20.49
C VAL A 24 -5.40 1.73 -21.38
N ARG A 25 -6.55 2.40 -21.37
CA ARG A 25 -7.70 1.99 -22.19
C ARG A 25 -7.39 2.06 -23.69
N GLU A 26 -6.72 3.10 -24.18
CA GLU A 26 -6.37 3.22 -25.59
C GLU A 26 -5.33 2.18 -26.02
N ILE A 27 -4.34 1.88 -25.17
CA ILE A 27 -3.36 0.82 -25.42
C ILE A 27 -4.05 -0.55 -25.52
N ILE A 28 -4.96 -0.88 -24.59
CA ILE A 28 -5.71 -2.14 -24.59
C ILE A 28 -6.52 -2.33 -25.89
N LYS A 29 -7.12 -1.26 -26.43
CA LYS A 29 -7.85 -1.32 -27.72
C LYS A 29 -6.95 -1.70 -28.89
N LEU A 30 -5.64 -1.48 -28.79
CA LEU A 30 -4.67 -1.80 -29.83
C LEU A 30 -4.17 -3.24 -29.72
N VAL A 31 -4.17 -3.83 -28.52
CA VAL A 31 -3.72 -5.22 -28.27
C VAL A 31 -4.45 -6.22 -29.17
N SER A 32 -5.76 -6.05 -29.40
CA SER A 32 -6.54 -6.95 -30.26
C SER A 32 -6.42 -6.65 -31.77
N LYS A 33 -5.78 -5.54 -32.15
CA LYS A 33 -5.70 -5.05 -33.54
C LYS A 33 -4.31 -5.14 -34.16
N ALA A 34 -3.28 -5.18 -33.33
CA ALA A 34 -1.87 -5.26 -33.71
C ALA A 34 -1.36 -6.69 -33.64
N LYS A 35 -0.22 -6.97 -34.29
CA LYS A 35 0.49 -8.25 -34.17
C LYS A 35 1.06 -8.42 -32.75
N GLN A 36 1.63 -7.33 -32.24
CA GLN A 36 2.26 -7.27 -30.93
C GLN A 36 2.24 -5.82 -30.44
N VAL A 37 2.05 -5.66 -29.14
CA VAL A 37 2.20 -4.38 -28.46
C VAL A 37 3.28 -4.54 -27.40
N ILE A 38 4.28 -3.65 -27.44
CA ILE A 38 5.37 -3.57 -26.47
C ILE A 38 5.20 -2.24 -25.73
N VAL A 39 5.21 -2.28 -24.40
CA VAL A 39 5.13 -1.08 -23.56
C VAL A 39 6.36 -1.06 -22.67
N LEU A 40 7.13 0.02 -22.78
CA LEU A 40 8.25 0.33 -21.90
C LEU A 40 7.79 1.43 -20.96
N SER A 41 7.88 1.21 -19.65
CA SER A 41 7.57 2.25 -18.67
C SER A 41 8.24 1.94 -17.34
N HIS A 42 8.60 3.01 -16.63
CA HIS A 42 9.06 2.94 -15.23
C HIS A 42 7.89 3.09 -14.23
N ASN A 43 6.65 3.29 -14.72
CA ASN A 43 5.49 3.50 -13.87
C ASN A 43 4.80 2.18 -13.50
N ASP A 44 4.99 1.73 -12.27
CA ASP A 44 4.42 0.46 -11.76
C ASP A 44 2.90 0.38 -11.92
N ALA A 45 2.19 1.49 -11.67
CA ALA A 45 0.73 1.50 -11.71
C ALA A 45 0.20 1.29 -13.14
N LEU A 46 0.80 1.93 -14.15
CA LEU A 46 0.47 1.69 -15.55
C LEU A 46 0.77 0.26 -15.96
N VAL A 47 1.98 -0.22 -15.65
CA VAL A 47 2.44 -1.57 -16.02
C VAL A 47 1.52 -2.62 -15.40
N HIS A 48 1.17 -2.47 -14.13
CA HIS A 48 0.26 -3.35 -13.42
C HIS A 48 -1.17 -3.32 -13.99
N GLU A 49 -1.73 -2.12 -14.24
CA GLU A 49 -3.08 -1.99 -14.82
C GLU A 49 -3.17 -2.65 -16.21
N LEU A 50 -2.15 -2.48 -17.06
CA LEU A 50 -2.05 -3.16 -18.37
C LEU A 50 -1.91 -4.67 -18.21
N TYR A 51 -1.03 -5.12 -17.33
CA TYR A 51 -0.77 -6.54 -17.09
C TYR A 51 -2.03 -7.27 -16.62
N CYS A 52 -2.84 -6.63 -15.78
CA CYS A 52 -4.09 -7.17 -15.24
C CYS A 52 -5.28 -7.12 -16.20
N ALA A 53 -5.18 -6.39 -17.32
CA ALA A 53 -6.26 -6.28 -18.30
C ALA A 53 -6.63 -7.64 -18.89
N ARG A 54 -7.93 -7.93 -18.99
CA ARG A 54 -8.45 -9.23 -19.43
C ARG A 54 -7.99 -9.59 -20.84
N GLU A 55 -7.90 -8.60 -21.71
CA GLU A 55 -7.46 -8.68 -23.09
C GLU A 55 -5.98 -9.09 -23.22
N VAL A 56 -5.18 -8.82 -22.18
CA VAL A 56 -3.73 -9.06 -22.14
C VAL A 56 -3.40 -10.39 -21.44
N LYS A 57 -4.23 -10.84 -20.49
CA LYS A 57 -3.98 -12.00 -19.61
C LYS A 57 -3.50 -13.28 -20.30
N LYS A 58 -3.98 -13.57 -21.52
CA LYS A 58 -3.69 -14.84 -22.22
C LYS A 58 -2.37 -14.86 -22.99
N SER A 59 -1.71 -13.72 -23.17
CA SER A 59 -0.55 -13.60 -24.06
C SER A 59 0.41 -12.51 -23.58
N ARG A 60 0.72 -12.49 -22.27
CA ARG A 60 1.58 -11.50 -21.64
C ARG A 60 2.94 -12.09 -21.27
N ILE A 61 3.99 -11.32 -21.51
CA ILE A 61 5.35 -11.58 -21.04
C ILE A 61 5.87 -10.26 -20.49
N SER A 62 6.59 -10.32 -19.39
CA SER A 62 7.13 -9.15 -18.70
C SER A 62 8.61 -9.33 -18.41
N TYR A 63 9.37 -8.26 -18.64
CA TYR A 63 10.79 -8.18 -18.39
C TYR A 63 11.11 -6.89 -17.64
N TYR A 64 12.20 -6.91 -16.90
CA TYR A 64 12.81 -5.75 -16.28
C TYR A 64 14.17 -5.51 -16.92
N ILE A 65 14.52 -4.24 -17.13
CA ILE A 65 15.84 -3.83 -17.58
C ILE A 65 16.69 -3.60 -16.33
N GLY A 66 17.55 -4.57 -16.01
CA GLY A 66 18.51 -4.47 -14.91
C GLY A 66 19.91 -4.12 -15.41
N GLN A 67 20.86 -4.04 -14.47
CA GLN A 67 22.28 -3.93 -14.75
C GLN A 67 23.03 -5.13 -14.17
N ILE A 68 23.92 -5.72 -14.97
CA ILE A 68 24.94 -6.66 -14.52
C ILE A 68 26.28 -6.06 -14.91
N GLU A 69 27.14 -5.85 -13.91
CA GLU A 69 28.40 -5.13 -14.03
C GLU A 69 28.20 -3.72 -14.64
N GLN A 70 28.49 -3.56 -15.94
CA GLN A 70 28.40 -2.30 -16.68
C GLN A 70 27.48 -2.41 -17.91
N SER A 71 26.68 -3.47 -18.01
CA SER A 71 25.79 -3.72 -19.15
C SER A 71 24.32 -3.81 -18.72
N SER A 72 23.43 -3.31 -19.57
CA SER A 72 21.98 -3.48 -19.39
C SER A 72 21.55 -4.88 -19.82
N VAL A 73 20.73 -5.54 -19.00
CA VAL A 73 20.23 -6.89 -19.27
C VAL A 73 18.72 -6.96 -19.13
N LEU A 74 18.07 -7.77 -19.96
CA LEU A 74 16.65 -8.09 -19.83
C LEU A 74 16.50 -9.33 -18.95
N LEU A 75 15.81 -9.17 -17.83
CA LEU A 75 15.53 -10.24 -16.88
C LEU A 75 14.04 -10.54 -16.85
N PRO A 76 13.61 -11.81 -16.80
CA PRO A 76 12.21 -12.15 -16.56
C PRO A 76 11.70 -11.45 -15.30
N PHE A 77 10.49 -10.92 -15.36
CA PHE A 77 9.95 -10.09 -14.29
C PHE A 77 8.52 -10.47 -13.97
N ASP A 78 8.26 -10.80 -12.70
CA ASP A 78 6.90 -11.02 -12.20
C ASP A 78 6.33 -9.69 -11.70
N ILE A 79 5.47 -9.07 -12.52
CA ILE A 79 4.82 -7.80 -12.18
C ILE A 79 3.89 -7.96 -10.97
N GLU A 80 3.21 -9.10 -10.83
CA GLU A 80 2.29 -9.31 -9.72
C GLU A 80 3.06 -9.44 -8.41
N ASP A 81 4.16 -10.20 -8.38
CA ASP A 81 5.03 -10.30 -7.21
C ASP A 81 5.72 -8.97 -6.89
N HIS A 82 6.20 -8.23 -7.88
CA HIS A 82 6.82 -6.92 -7.67
C HIS A 82 5.86 -5.91 -7.04
N VAL A 83 4.63 -5.84 -7.55
CA VAL A 83 3.60 -4.93 -7.04
C VAL A 83 3.13 -5.38 -5.66
N LYS A 84 2.99 -6.69 -5.41
CA LYS A 84 2.71 -7.23 -4.06
C LYS A 84 3.86 -6.98 -3.08
N GLY A 85 5.10 -7.02 -3.56
CA GLY A 85 6.31 -6.72 -2.81
C GLY A 85 6.43 -5.23 -2.46
N LYS A 86 5.81 -4.34 -3.24
CA LYS A 86 5.64 -2.92 -2.92
C LYS A 86 4.33 -2.62 -2.16
N ASP A 87 3.45 -3.61 -2.01
CA ASP A 87 2.21 -3.46 -1.24
C ASP A 87 2.56 -3.56 0.26
N HIS A 88 3.02 -2.43 0.80
CA HIS A 88 3.35 -2.24 2.21
C HIS A 88 2.22 -2.75 3.12
N LEU A 89 0.96 -2.65 2.70
CA LEU A 89 -0.19 -3.23 3.40
C LEU A 89 -0.08 -4.76 3.52
N ASN A 90 0.14 -5.48 2.41
CA ASN A 90 0.19 -6.95 2.45
C ASN A 90 1.37 -7.45 3.26
N LYS A 91 2.54 -6.79 3.16
CA LYS A 91 3.73 -7.15 3.93
C LYS A 91 3.52 -6.96 5.42
N SER A 92 3.08 -5.77 5.82
CA SER A 92 2.82 -5.45 7.22
C SER A 92 1.70 -6.32 7.79
N TYR A 93 0.59 -6.46 7.08
CA TYR A 93 -0.52 -7.35 7.47
C TYR A 93 -0.09 -8.81 7.65
N LYS A 94 0.75 -9.36 6.76
CA LYS A 94 1.31 -10.71 6.92
C LYS A 94 2.22 -10.80 8.15
N SER A 95 3.05 -9.78 8.39
CA SER A 95 3.91 -9.68 9.57
C SER A 95 3.08 -9.73 10.86
N LEU A 96 2.01 -8.93 10.92
CA LEU A 96 1.06 -8.88 12.03
C LEU A 96 0.37 -10.24 12.28
N LYS A 97 -0.09 -10.92 11.21
CA LYS A 97 -0.66 -12.27 11.34
C LYS A 97 0.35 -13.30 11.84
N ASN A 98 1.60 -13.24 11.37
CA ASN A 98 2.66 -14.12 11.85
C ASN A 98 2.96 -13.89 13.33
N PHE A 99 2.95 -12.63 13.78
CA PHE A 99 3.07 -12.30 15.20
C PHE A 99 1.95 -12.94 16.03
N LEU A 100 0.68 -12.85 15.60
CA LEU A 100 -0.41 -13.52 16.33
C LEU A 100 -0.26 -15.04 16.39
N ALA A 101 0.27 -15.66 15.34
CA ALA A 101 0.51 -17.10 15.30
C ALA A 101 1.68 -17.54 16.22
N SER A 102 2.68 -16.68 16.44
CA SER A 102 3.82 -16.97 17.32
C SER A 102 4.29 -15.69 18.03
N PRO A 103 3.54 -15.25 19.06
CA PRO A 103 3.78 -13.96 19.69
C PRO A 103 5.08 -13.94 20.47
N ASN A 104 5.92 -12.94 20.18
CA ASN A 104 7.20 -12.77 20.85
C ASN A 104 7.52 -11.28 21.05
N LEU A 105 7.75 -10.90 22.31
CA LEU A 105 8.04 -9.51 22.69
C LEU A 105 9.38 -9.01 22.14
N SER A 106 10.30 -9.90 21.73
CA SER A 106 11.53 -9.48 21.04
C SER A 106 11.26 -8.72 19.74
N ASN A 107 10.10 -8.97 19.11
CA ASN A 107 9.72 -8.37 17.83
C ASN A 107 8.79 -7.16 18.01
N LYS A 108 8.71 -6.62 19.24
CA LYS A 108 7.80 -5.54 19.61
C LYS A 108 7.88 -4.32 18.68
N ASN A 109 9.10 -3.82 18.44
CA ASN A 109 9.29 -2.62 17.63
C ASN A 109 8.84 -2.87 16.17
N ASP A 110 9.22 -4.01 15.60
CA ASP A 110 8.77 -4.41 14.27
C ASP A 110 7.24 -4.52 14.20
N CYS A 111 6.58 -5.02 15.25
CA CYS A 111 5.12 -5.11 15.30
C CYS A 111 4.46 -3.73 15.34
N LEU A 112 4.95 -2.84 16.22
CA LEU A 112 4.44 -1.47 16.34
C LEU A 112 4.62 -0.68 15.03
N GLU A 113 5.76 -0.84 14.35
CA GLU A 113 5.98 -0.26 13.04
C GLU A 113 5.01 -0.82 11.99
N ASN A 114 4.83 -2.15 11.97
CA ASN A 114 3.92 -2.80 11.03
C ASN A 114 2.45 -2.42 11.26
N ILE A 115 2.02 -2.13 12.50
CA ILE A 115 0.67 -1.60 12.79
C ILE A 115 0.44 -0.30 12.00
N ARG A 116 1.35 0.67 12.14
CA ARG A 116 1.25 1.97 11.48
C ARG A 116 1.27 1.83 9.96
N ILE A 117 2.23 1.06 9.43
CA ILE A 117 2.36 0.84 7.98
C ILE A 117 1.08 0.20 7.41
N ALA A 118 0.49 -0.78 8.10
CA ALA A 118 -0.72 -1.46 7.66
C ALA A 118 -1.92 -0.50 7.65
N LEU A 119 -2.12 0.26 8.73
CA LEU A 119 -3.24 1.20 8.84
C LEU A 119 -3.13 2.34 7.83
N GLU A 120 -1.96 2.98 7.71
CA GLU A 120 -1.74 4.03 6.72
C GLU A 120 -1.99 3.53 5.30
N SER A 121 -1.43 2.35 4.97
CA SER A 121 -1.59 1.77 3.63
C SER A 121 -3.05 1.39 3.35
N SER A 122 -3.77 0.87 4.33
CA SER A 122 -5.20 0.52 4.23
C SER A 122 -6.06 1.76 3.98
N ILE A 123 -5.88 2.82 4.80
CA ILE A 123 -6.60 4.09 4.69
C ILE A 123 -6.32 4.76 3.34
N LYS A 124 -5.03 4.89 2.97
CA LYS A 124 -4.63 5.51 1.69
C LYS A 124 -5.19 4.74 0.49
N LYS A 125 -5.21 3.40 0.54
CA LYS A 125 -5.69 2.54 -0.55
C LYS A 125 -7.21 2.62 -0.72
N LYS A 126 -7.97 2.62 0.38
CA LYS A 126 -9.44 2.60 0.33
C LYS A 126 -10.04 3.99 0.12
N ASN A 127 -9.39 5.04 0.63
CA ASN A 127 -9.82 6.43 0.51
C ASN A 127 -8.99 7.20 -0.53
N PHE A 128 -8.40 6.50 -1.51
CA PHE A 128 -7.50 7.07 -2.51
C PHE A 128 -8.10 8.27 -3.27
N THR A 129 -9.42 8.32 -3.47
CA THR A 129 -10.11 9.43 -4.14
C THR A 129 -10.40 10.64 -3.25
N LEU A 130 -10.28 10.48 -1.93
CA LEU A 130 -10.62 11.52 -0.93
C LEU A 130 -9.39 12.08 -0.22
N ILE A 131 -8.26 11.36 -0.29
CA ILE A 131 -6.99 11.79 0.29
C ILE A 131 -6.13 12.33 -0.85
N GLU A 132 -6.15 13.64 -1.05
CA GLU A 132 -5.43 14.32 -2.15
C GLU A 132 -3.90 14.30 -1.98
N ASN A 133 -3.40 14.16 -0.75
CA ASN A 133 -1.97 14.13 -0.44
C ASN A 133 -1.59 12.81 0.27
N HIS A 134 -0.89 11.93 -0.44
CA HIS A 134 -0.44 10.63 0.07
C HIS A 134 0.83 10.70 0.95
N ASN A 135 1.45 11.88 1.06
CA ASN A 135 2.58 12.13 1.98
C ASN A 135 2.12 12.50 3.39
N LYS A 136 0.81 12.48 3.67
CA LYS A 136 0.26 12.69 5.02
C LYS A 136 0.74 11.60 5.99
N THR A 137 1.09 12.02 7.19
CA THR A 137 1.42 11.14 8.33
C THR A 137 0.17 10.40 8.81
N PHE A 138 0.32 9.29 9.56
CA PHE A 138 -0.83 8.58 10.12
C PHE A 138 -1.79 9.51 10.89
N THR A 139 -1.26 10.38 11.74
CA THR A 139 -2.04 11.36 12.50
C THR A 139 -2.84 12.31 11.58
N ASP A 140 -2.26 12.78 10.47
CA ASP A 140 -2.95 13.63 9.50
C ASP A 140 -4.05 12.88 8.73
N LEU A 141 -3.85 11.57 8.49
CA LEU A 141 -4.87 10.72 7.90
C LEU A 141 -6.07 10.58 8.83
N ILE A 142 -5.84 10.35 10.13
CA ILE A 142 -6.91 10.26 11.13
C ILE A 142 -7.73 11.56 11.18
N LYS A 143 -7.06 12.72 11.21
CA LYS A 143 -7.75 14.03 11.14
C LYS A 143 -8.59 14.16 9.87
N THR A 144 -8.04 13.76 8.73
CA THR A 144 -8.76 13.79 7.45
C THR A 144 -10.01 12.89 7.49
N LEU A 145 -9.91 11.70 8.11
CA LEU A 145 -11.03 10.79 8.28
C LEU A 145 -12.10 11.40 9.18
N GLU A 146 -11.70 12.03 10.28
CA GLU A 146 -12.60 12.65 11.27
C GLU A 146 -13.36 13.85 10.68
N GLU A 147 -12.65 14.78 10.05
CA GLU A 147 -13.21 16.02 9.48
C GLU A 147 -14.10 15.76 8.26
N ASN A 148 -13.80 14.71 7.47
CA ASN A 148 -14.54 14.44 6.24
C ASN A 148 -15.79 13.59 6.50
N THR A 149 -16.97 14.21 6.46
CA THR A 149 -18.27 13.55 6.67
C THR A 149 -18.68 12.60 5.54
N ALA A 150 -18.08 12.69 4.36
CA ALA A 150 -18.37 11.81 3.23
C ALA A 150 -17.68 10.44 3.35
N ILE A 151 -16.73 10.29 4.28
CA ILE A 151 -16.05 9.02 4.52
C ILE A 151 -16.92 8.14 5.39
N LEU A 152 -17.34 7.00 4.85
CA LEU A 152 -18.13 5.99 5.53
C LEU A 152 -17.27 4.76 5.78
N PHE A 153 -17.27 4.27 7.02
CA PHE A 153 -16.71 2.97 7.37
C PHE A 153 -17.71 1.86 7.05
N ARG A 154 -17.20 0.66 6.75
CA ARG A 154 -18.04 -0.52 6.47
C ARG A 154 -18.87 -0.89 7.70
N GLY A 155 -19.97 -1.63 7.49
CA GLY A 155 -20.69 -2.30 8.58
C GLY A 155 -21.51 -1.41 9.53
N GLN A 156 -21.85 -0.17 9.16
CA GLN A 156 -22.49 0.81 10.05
C GLN A 156 -21.68 1.08 11.33
N ASN A 157 -20.35 0.99 11.23
CA ASN A 157 -19.50 1.29 12.37
C ASN A 157 -19.61 2.76 12.77
N ASP A 158 -19.68 3.00 14.08
CA ASP A 158 -19.69 4.34 14.66
C ASP A 158 -18.36 5.04 14.35
N LYS A 159 -18.44 6.11 13.55
CA LYS A 159 -17.28 6.89 13.12
C LYS A 159 -16.44 7.35 14.32
N SER A 160 -17.06 7.78 15.42
CA SER A 160 -16.32 8.24 16.60
C SER A 160 -15.46 7.12 17.16
N LYS A 161 -16.05 5.92 17.34
CA LYS A 161 -15.34 4.76 17.88
C LYS A 161 -14.18 4.31 17.01
N VAL A 162 -14.39 4.30 15.68
CA VAL A 162 -13.31 3.96 14.74
C VAL A 162 -12.16 4.96 14.83
N ILE A 163 -12.47 6.25 14.92
CA ILE A 163 -11.45 7.30 15.08
C ILE A 163 -10.73 7.16 16.42
N ASP A 164 -11.43 6.87 17.51
CA ASP A 164 -10.84 6.65 18.83
C ASP A 164 -9.88 5.46 18.81
N THR A 165 -10.28 4.32 18.24
CA THR A 165 -9.39 3.16 18.07
C THR A 165 -8.16 3.49 17.22
N LEU A 166 -8.32 4.26 16.13
CA LEU A 166 -7.19 4.69 15.30
C LEU A 166 -6.23 5.61 16.07
N ARG A 167 -6.73 6.49 16.94
CA ARG A 167 -5.90 7.37 17.79
C ARG A 167 -5.13 6.57 18.84
N ASP A 168 -5.77 5.58 19.45
CA ASP A 168 -5.10 4.68 20.39
C ASP A 168 -3.94 3.95 19.71
N LEU A 169 -4.18 3.41 18.51
CA LEU A 169 -3.14 2.74 17.69
C LEU A 169 -2.04 3.70 17.20
N ASP A 170 -2.36 4.96 16.88
CA ASP A 170 -1.36 5.98 16.56
C ASP A 170 -0.46 6.27 17.77
N SER A 171 -1.05 6.41 18.97
CA SER A 171 -0.31 6.74 20.19
C SER A 171 0.76 5.69 20.56
N VAL A 172 0.47 4.40 20.34
CA VAL A 172 1.40 3.31 20.67
C VAL A 172 2.44 3.03 19.58
N SER A 173 2.11 3.33 18.32
CA SER A 173 2.99 3.06 17.17
C SER A 173 3.90 4.22 16.78
N TRP A 174 3.53 5.46 17.13
CA TRP A 174 4.26 6.68 16.78
C TRP A 174 5.72 6.73 17.28
N PRO A 175 6.04 6.38 18.55
CA PRO A 175 7.40 6.57 19.08
C PRO A 175 8.46 5.71 18.38
N VAL A 176 8.08 4.52 17.93
CA VAL A 176 9.00 3.59 17.25
C VAL A 176 9.26 4.03 15.80
N HIS A 177 8.24 4.58 15.12
CA HIS A 177 8.33 4.96 13.71
C HIS A 177 9.17 6.23 13.46
N HIS A 178 9.24 7.15 14.42
CA HIS A 178 9.98 8.41 14.26
C HIS A 178 11.42 8.39 14.78
N GLY A 179 11.87 7.27 15.36
CA GLY A 179 13.15 7.15 16.03
C GLY A 179 13.16 7.93 17.35
N GLN A 180 13.78 7.38 18.40
CA GLN A 180 13.93 8.02 19.71
C GLN A 180 14.67 9.37 19.58
N ALA A 181 13.93 10.45 19.36
CA ALA A 181 14.40 11.82 19.53
C ALA A 181 13.27 12.63 20.17
N CYS A 182 12.78 12.15 21.30
CA CYS A 182 11.92 12.92 22.19
C CYS A 182 12.36 12.61 23.62
N ASP A 183 13.30 13.41 24.11
CA ASP A 183 13.57 13.62 25.55
C ASP A 183 12.33 14.27 26.20
N ILE A 184 11.22 13.56 26.22
CA ILE A 184 10.03 13.98 26.94
C ILE A 184 9.87 13.01 28.10
N ASP A 185 10.33 13.45 29.27
CA ASP A 185 10.00 12.92 30.60
C ASP A 185 8.48 13.02 30.84
N MET A 186 7.69 12.21 30.13
CA MET A 186 6.28 12.03 30.41
C MET A 186 6.10 10.62 30.97
N ASN A 187 5.67 10.59 32.22
CA ASN A 187 5.26 9.40 32.97
C ASN A 187 4.00 8.80 32.32
N TRP A 188 4.18 8.16 31.17
CA TRP A 188 3.12 7.60 30.34
C TRP A 188 2.99 6.11 30.67
N SER A 189 1.90 5.72 31.31
CA SER A 189 1.62 4.34 31.71
C SER A 189 1.59 3.34 30.55
N ASN A 190 1.43 3.82 29.31
CA ASN A 190 1.43 3.02 28.07
C ASN A 190 2.66 3.29 27.19
N SER A 191 3.81 3.68 27.77
CA SER A 191 5.03 3.88 26.98
C SER A 191 5.31 2.59 26.20
N PRO A 192 5.67 2.65 24.90
CA PRO A 192 6.00 1.45 24.14
C PRO A 192 7.03 0.59 24.86
N GLU A 193 7.88 1.20 25.70
CA GLU A 193 8.89 0.52 26.53
C GLU A 193 8.31 -0.48 27.53
N ASN A 194 7.09 -0.24 28.04
CA ASN A 194 6.45 -1.07 29.07
C ASN A 194 5.27 -1.93 28.56
N ILE A 195 4.99 -1.92 27.26
CA ILE A 195 3.90 -2.70 26.68
C ILE A 195 4.10 -4.21 26.93
N THR A 196 3.06 -4.85 27.45
CA THR A 196 3.03 -6.29 27.67
C THR A 196 2.77 -7.04 26.37
N LEU A 197 3.07 -8.35 26.37
CA LEU A 197 2.77 -9.20 25.22
C LEU A 197 1.26 -9.29 24.94
N GLU A 198 0.43 -9.22 25.99
CA GLU A 198 -1.04 -9.29 25.86
C GLU A 198 -1.61 -8.00 25.27
N GLU A 199 -1.16 -6.83 25.73
CA GLU A 199 -1.53 -5.54 25.14
C GLU A 199 -1.09 -5.45 23.68
N LEU A 200 0.13 -5.87 23.36
CA LEU A 200 0.61 -5.87 21.98
C LEU A 200 -0.23 -6.79 21.08
N LYS A 201 -0.67 -7.96 21.57
CA LYS A 201 -1.62 -8.81 20.83
C LYS A 201 -2.93 -8.08 20.58
N GLY A 202 -3.50 -7.45 21.61
CA GLY A 202 -4.74 -6.68 21.48
C GLY A 202 -4.67 -5.63 20.38
N TYR A 203 -3.61 -4.82 20.36
CA TYR A 203 -3.42 -3.82 19.30
C TYR A 203 -3.28 -4.42 17.90
N VAL A 204 -2.63 -5.59 17.78
CA VAL A 204 -2.51 -6.29 16.50
C VAL A 204 -3.87 -6.85 16.05
N GLU A 205 -4.66 -7.41 16.96
CA GLU A 205 -6.02 -7.90 16.68
C GLU A 205 -6.93 -6.74 16.25
N ASP A 206 -6.91 -5.61 16.96
CA ASP A 206 -7.66 -4.41 16.59
C ASP A 206 -7.26 -3.88 15.21
N THR A 207 -5.96 -3.88 14.91
CA THR A 207 -5.44 -3.49 13.60
C THR A 207 -5.99 -4.39 12.48
N ILE A 208 -5.95 -5.70 12.67
CA ILE A 208 -6.46 -6.67 11.68
C ILE A 208 -7.98 -6.52 11.52
N ASN A 209 -8.72 -6.39 12.62
CA ASN A 209 -10.16 -6.19 12.61
C ASN A 209 -10.55 -4.91 11.85
N LEU A 210 -9.84 -3.80 12.09
CA LEU A 210 -10.04 -2.56 11.35
C LEU A 210 -9.81 -2.76 9.85
N ILE A 211 -8.73 -3.44 9.45
CA ILE A 211 -8.40 -3.66 8.04
C ILE A 211 -9.41 -4.58 7.33
N ASP A 212 -9.85 -5.64 8.00
CA ASP A 212 -10.71 -6.67 7.40
C ASP A 212 -12.19 -6.25 7.36
N HIS A 213 -12.66 -5.53 8.38
CA HIS A 213 -14.10 -5.34 8.61
C HIS A 213 -14.57 -3.88 8.63
N VAL A 214 -13.69 -2.91 8.85
CA VAL A 214 -14.08 -1.51 9.10
C VAL A 214 -13.64 -0.57 7.99
N LEU A 215 -12.32 -0.48 7.79
CA LEU A 215 -11.71 0.33 6.74
C LEU A 215 -12.19 -0.18 5.37
#